data_AF-A0A1B4G273-F1
#
_entry.id   AF-A0A1B4G273-F1
#
_cell.length_a   1.000
_cell.length_b   1.000
_cell.length_c   1.000
_cell.angle_alpha   90.00
_cell.angle_beta   90.00
_cell.angle_gamma   90.00
#
_symmetry.space_group_name_H-M   'P 1'
#
loop_
_entity.id
_entity.type
_entity.pdbx_description
1 polymer ?
#
loop_
_entity_poly.entity_id
_entity_poly.type
_entity_poly.pdbx_seq_one_letter_code
_entity_poly.pdbx_strand_id
1 'polypeptide(L)'
;MKIAHFSDLHYAPENLDEADRCFSHAVGDAIAREAKVAVISGDSTDHRLDAHAPALNSLATQVHRLAQAMPVLMLQGTFSHEPPGTLDNFALMGARYPVAIADRVCQVAFYDGNFWFSRGPVFDEDEVQHHMYSEPEAIFTCLPTMNKAELALRVGSLAASTDLADTLAGFLAAAGRINAAFRAAGVPTIGVSHGTVNGCQTEHGVTMAGFDHEFSLSALFGAECSAFMLGHIHKHQTWEREGRVVGYPGSIGRFHYGELGDKGYLSWEVSATDAHAVLVPTPSREMVSVAFDGPPDTSELEALAAASAGKFVRIRWQIDEEHKQLVDRKAIEAMFSTAAGLKLEPRVLPVMRSRAEGISTVPTVDAKLTRWCELVDVDAVPLVDRLQLLETGEPDAIAQAILARLACTGESTGVQCSVPIDASAPSLTATVARGVDGAAGAGEPAWLNDDLFAA
;
A
#
# COMPACT_ATOMS: atom_id res chain seq x y z
N MET A 1 -28.27 11.34 12.90
CA MET A 1 -27.50 12.45 12.30
C MET A 1 -26.75 11.95 11.08
N LYS A 2 -26.71 12.73 10.00
CA LYS A 2 -25.94 12.41 8.80
C LYS A 2 -24.60 13.14 8.79
N ILE A 3 -23.49 12.44 8.64
CA ILE A 3 -22.14 13.03 8.70
C ILE A 3 -21.36 12.66 7.43
N ALA A 4 -20.70 13.64 6.82
CA ALA A 4 -19.79 13.40 5.70
C ALA A 4 -18.35 13.32 6.25
N HIS A 5 -17.73 12.15 6.12
CA HIS A 5 -16.40 11.86 6.65
C HIS A 5 -15.39 11.74 5.51
N PHE A 6 -14.47 12.68 5.46
CA PHE A 6 -13.35 12.75 4.53
C PHE A 6 -12.04 12.53 5.29
N SER A 7 -11.03 11.99 4.63
CA SER A 7 -9.70 11.81 5.19
C SER A 7 -8.66 11.79 4.08
N ASP A 8 -7.39 11.99 4.45
CA ASP A 8 -6.23 11.70 3.59
C ASP A 8 -6.42 12.37 2.22
N LEU A 9 -6.59 13.69 2.26
CA LEU A 9 -6.86 14.51 1.08
C LEU A 9 -5.57 14.80 0.30
N HIS A 10 -4.43 14.83 0.99
CA HIS A 10 -3.07 14.96 0.42
C HIS A 10 -2.95 16.04 -0.65
N TYR A 11 -3.48 17.23 -0.37
CA TYR A 11 -3.29 18.37 -1.27
C TYR A 11 -1.82 18.74 -1.35
N ALA A 12 -1.30 18.78 -2.56
CA ALA A 12 0.03 19.25 -2.93
C ALA A 12 0.06 19.67 -4.39
N PRO A 13 1.06 20.45 -4.84
CA PRO A 13 1.22 20.81 -6.25
C PRO A 13 1.17 19.61 -7.20
N GLU A 14 1.74 18.47 -6.80
CA GLU A 14 1.81 17.23 -7.58
C GLU A 14 0.47 16.50 -7.65
N ASN A 15 -0.31 16.56 -6.56
CA ASN A 15 -1.58 15.84 -6.41
C ASN A 15 -2.81 16.71 -6.70
N LEU A 16 -2.64 18.01 -6.93
CA LEU A 16 -3.71 19.01 -6.95
C LEU A 16 -4.88 18.63 -7.87
N ASP A 17 -4.59 18.27 -9.12
CA ASP A 17 -5.63 17.94 -10.10
C ASP A 17 -6.48 16.73 -9.68
N GLU A 18 -5.87 15.76 -8.99
CA GLU A 18 -6.57 14.57 -8.50
C GLU A 18 -7.34 14.87 -7.21
N ALA A 19 -6.66 15.46 -6.23
CA ALA A 19 -7.20 15.78 -4.93
C ALA A 19 -8.38 16.75 -5.04
N ASP A 20 -8.26 17.82 -5.83
CA ASP A 20 -9.32 18.82 -6.00
C ASP A 20 -10.50 18.28 -6.80
N ARG A 21 -10.27 17.54 -7.90
CA ARG A 21 -11.36 16.92 -8.64
C ARG A 21 -12.18 15.96 -7.76
N CYS A 22 -11.50 15.12 -6.99
CA CYS A 22 -12.16 14.15 -6.13
C CYS A 22 -12.86 14.81 -4.94
N PHE A 23 -12.17 15.72 -4.24
CA PHE A 23 -12.76 16.41 -3.09
C PHE A 23 -13.87 17.36 -3.51
N SER A 24 -13.78 18.04 -4.64
CA SER A 24 -14.85 18.90 -5.17
C SER A 24 -16.12 18.14 -5.50
N HIS A 25 -15.98 16.93 -6.06
CA HIS A 25 -17.09 16.02 -6.23
C HIS A 25 -17.68 15.59 -4.89
N ALA A 26 -16.84 15.14 -3.95
CA ALA A 26 -17.26 14.66 -2.65
C ALA A 26 -17.98 15.74 -1.82
N VAL A 27 -17.47 16.98 -1.82
CA VAL A 27 -18.11 18.16 -1.22
C VAL A 27 -19.47 18.43 -1.87
N GLY A 28 -19.55 18.40 -3.20
CA GLY A 28 -20.81 18.60 -3.91
C GLY A 28 -21.87 17.56 -3.56
N ASP A 29 -21.50 16.29 -3.54
CA ASP A 29 -22.38 15.18 -3.20
C ASP A 29 -22.80 15.23 -1.71
N ALA A 30 -21.88 15.51 -0.78
CA ALA A 30 -22.19 15.65 0.64
C ALA A 30 -23.20 16.77 0.93
N ILE A 31 -23.07 17.91 0.23
CA ILE A 31 -24.03 19.02 0.29
C ILE A 31 -25.38 18.61 -0.28
N ALA A 32 -25.40 17.96 -1.45
CA ALA A 32 -26.65 17.48 -2.08
C ALA A 32 -27.36 16.43 -1.22
N ARG A 33 -26.60 15.67 -0.45
CA ARG A 33 -27.08 14.68 0.52
C ARG A 33 -27.54 15.28 1.85
N GLU A 34 -27.43 16.59 2.03
CA GLU A 34 -27.80 17.30 3.26
C GLU A 34 -27.09 16.75 4.50
N ALA A 35 -25.80 16.46 4.39
CA ALA A 35 -24.99 16.13 5.56
C ALA A 35 -25.07 17.26 6.59
N LYS A 36 -25.19 16.90 7.88
CA LYS A 36 -25.34 17.85 8.99
C LYS A 36 -24.02 18.39 9.48
N VAL A 37 -22.96 17.60 9.37
CA VAL A 37 -21.59 17.94 9.77
C VAL A 37 -20.63 17.30 8.76
N ALA A 38 -19.58 18.03 8.42
CA ALA A 38 -18.41 17.49 7.70
C ALA A 38 -17.28 17.22 8.70
N VAL A 39 -16.65 16.06 8.61
CA VAL A 39 -15.49 15.67 9.40
C VAL A 39 -14.33 15.41 8.44
N ILE A 40 -13.19 16.06 8.66
CA ILE A 40 -11.92 15.79 7.97
C ILE A 40 -10.97 15.19 9.01
N SER A 41 -10.70 13.89 8.94
CA SER A 41 -9.95 13.15 9.97
C SER A 41 -8.43 13.17 9.78
N GLY A 42 -7.87 14.29 9.30
CA GLY A 42 -6.43 14.51 9.15
C GLY A 42 -5.87 14.30 7.74
N ASP A 43 -4.60 14.68 7.59
CA ASP A 43 -3.79 14.62 6.37
C ASP A 43 -4.47 15.31 5.17
N SER A 44 -4.91 16.55 5.40
CA SER A 44 -5.50 17.42 4.38
C SER A 44 -4.46 17.86 3.35
N THR A 45 -3.21 18.02 3.76
CA THR A 45 -2.06 18.36 2.92
C THR A 45 -1.08 17.19 2.86
N ASP A 46 -0.42 17.01 1.72
CA ASP A 46 0.58 15.94 1.53
C ASP A 46 1.90 16.24 2.26
N HIS A 47 2.22 17.51 2.42
CA HIS A 47 3.37 17.99 3.16
C HIS A 47 3.14 19.46 3.50
N ARG A 48 4.12 20.09 4.18
CA ARG A 48 4.10 21.54 4.42
C ARG A 48 3.94 22.32 3.11
N LEU A 49 2.82 23.01 2.96
CA LEU A 49 2.57 23.90 1.83
C LEU A 49 2.91 25.35 2.19
N ASP A 50 3.45 26.08 1.22
CA ASP A 50 3.57 27.53 1.30
C ASP A 50 2.18 28.20 1.23
N ALA A 51 2.02 29.33 1.93
CA ALA A 51 0.74 30.06 1.98
C ALA A 51 0.20 30.49 0.60
N HIS A 52 1.10 30.66 -0.38
CA HIS A 52 0.78 31.07 -1.75
C HIS A 52 0.58 29.87 -2.70
N ALA A 53 0.73 28.64 -2.22
CA ALA A 53 0.59 27.45 -3.05
C ALA A 53 -0.87 27.33 -3.57
N PRO A 54 -1.08 27.13 -4.88
CA PRO A 54 -2.42 26.91 -5.44
C PRO A 54 -3.16 25.74 -4.78
N ALA A 55 -2.44 24.70 -4.36
CA ALA A 55 -3.01 23.57 -3.65
C ALA A 55 -3.64 23.96 -2.31
N LEU A 56 -2.97 24.80 -1.52
CA LEU A 56 -3.51 25.31 -0.26
C LEU A 56 -4.76 26.17 -0.50
N ASN A 57 -4.73 27.02 -1.53
CA ASN A 57 -5.89 27.85 -1.89
C ASN A 57 -7.09 27.01 -2.33
N SER A 58 -6.86 25.95 -3.10
CA SER A 58 -7.92 25.05 -3.58
C SER A 58 -8.55 24.29 -2.41
N LEU A 59 -7.72 23.73 -1.51
CA LEU A 59 -8.18 23.11 -0.26
C LEU A 59 -9.00 24.10 0.59
N ALA A 60 -8.49 25.32 0.82
CA ALA A 60 -9.20 26.35 1.58
C ALA A 60 -10.54 26.73 0.94
N THR A 61 -10.60 26.78 -0.39
CA THR A 61 -11.84 27.05 -1.14
C THR A 61 -12.87 25.94 -0.92
N GLN A 62 -12.43 24.69 -0.92
CA GLN A 62 -13.30 23.54 -0.69
C GLN A 62 -13.79 23.44 0.77
N VAL A 63 -12.91 23.72 1.75
CA VAL A 63 -13.30 23.83 3.17
C VAL A 63 -14.28 24.98 3.37
N HIS A 64 -14.04 26.14 2.75
CA HIS A 64 -14.97 27.26 2.80
C HIS A 64 -16.34 26.89 2.20
N ARG A 65 -16.36 26.16 1.09
CA ARG A 65 -17.59 25.68 0.44
C ARG A 65 -18.36 24.70 1.34
N LEU A 66 -17.68 23.83 2.08
CA LEU A 66 -18.31 23.03 3.14
C LEU A 66 -18.88 23.92 4.24
N ALA A 67 -18.11 24.87 4.77
CA ALA A 67 -18.52 25.79 5.84
C ALA A 67 -19.70 26.71 5.46
N GLN A 68 -19.95 26.93 4.17
CA GLN A 68 -21.16 27.61 3.68
C GLN A 68 -22.43 26.75 3.85
N ALA A 69 -22.28 25.43 3.77
CA ALA A 69 -23.39 24.48 3.76
C ALA A 69 -23.60 23.76 5.09
N MET A 70 -22.52 23.47 5.84
CA MET A 70 -22.56 22.75 7.11
C MET A 70 -21.33 23.07 7.99
N PRO A 71 -21.40 22.85 9.31
CA PRO A 71 -20.24 22.92 10.21
C PRO A 71 -19.18 21.89 9.85
N VAL A 72 -17.92 22.29 9.96
CA VAL A 72 -16.76 21.45 9.62
C VAL A 72 -15.93 21.21 10.87
N LEU A 73 -15.60 19.95 11.15
CA LEU A 73 -14.63 19.55 12.16
C LEU A 73 -13.39 18.99 11.45
N MET A 74 -12.24 19.63 11.61
CA MET A 74 -10.96 19.16 11.09
C MET A 74 -10.10 18.65 12.25
N LEU A 75 -9.63 17.41 12.14
CA LEU A 75 -8.70 16.81 13.07
C LEU A 75 -7.27 17.01 12.56
N GLN A 76 -6.34 17.30 13.46
CA GLN A 76 -4.91 17.27 13.17
C GLN A 76 -4.46 15.84 12.84
N GLY A 77 -3.99 15.66 11.59
CA GLY A 77 -3.31 14.45 11.14
C GLY A 77 -1.84 14.44 11.50
N THR A 78 -1.04 13.71 10.74
CA THR A 78 0.38 13.53 11.00
C THR A 78 1.17 14.83 10.82
N PHE A 79 2.23 15.01 11.61
CA PHE A 79 3.00 16.26 11.60
C PHE A 79 3.92 16.43 10.39
N SER A 80 4.20 15.36 9.65
CA SER A 80 4.91 15.41 8.36
C SER A 80 4.03 16.05 7.28
N HIS A 81 2.76 15.66 7.25
CA HIS A 81 1.74 16.15 6.33
C HIS A 81 1.23 17.54 6.74
N GLU A 82 0.87 17.70 8.01
CA GLU A 82 0.26 18.90 8.58
C GLU A 82 1.07 19.38 9.80
N PRO A 83 2.11 20.22 9.64
CA PRO A 83 2.84 20.76 10.78
C PRO A 83 1.90 21.50 11.76
N PRO A 84 2.14 21.46 13.09
CA PRO A 84 1.30 22.15 14.06
C PRO A 84 1.07 23.64 13.71
N GLY A 85 -0.18 24.08 13.80
CA GLY A 85 -0.63 25.42 13.40
C GLY A 85 -0.99 25.56 11.91
N THR A 86 -0.77 24.54 11.08
CA THR A 86 -1.24 24.55 9.68
C THR A 86 -2.76 24.69 9.62
N LEU A 87 -3.47 23.94 10.47
CA LEU A 87 -4.93 23.89 10.48
C LEU A 87 -5.61 25.16 10.99
N ASP A 88 -4.91 26.00 11.77
CA ASP A 88 -5.44 27.28 12.27
C ASP A 88 -5.86 28.21 11.14
N ASN A 89 -5.20 28.11 9.98
CA ASN A 89 -5.55 28.88 8.80
C ASN A 89 -6.94 28.50 8.26
N PHE A 90 -7.33 27.22 8.38
CA PHE A 90 -8.65 26.76 7.93
C PHE A 90 -9.77 27.16 8.89
N ALA A 91 -9.48 27.35 10.19
CA ALA A 91 -10.44 27.90 11.15
C ALA A 91 -10.98 29.27 10.69
N LEU A 92 -10.13 30.06 10.03
CA LEU A 92 -10.49 31.37 9.46
C LEU A 92 -11.37 31.28 8.21
N MET A 93 -11.49 30.09 7.59
CA MET A 93 -12.31 29.86 6.38
C MET A 93 -13.79 29.60 6.71
N GLY A 94 -14.16 29.69 7.99
CA GLY A 94 -15.54 29.69 8.44
C GLY A 94 -16.43 30.66 7.65
N ALA A 95 -17.69 30.29 7.52
CA ALA A 95 -18.64 31.02 6.71
C ALA A 95 -19.99 31.13 7.43
N ARG A 96 -21.06 30.57 6.86
CA ARG A 96 -22.33 30.42 7.55
C ARG A 96 -22.19 29.55 8.81
N TYR A 97 -21.31 28.56 8.73
CA TYR A 97 -20.98 27.64 9.81
C TYR A 97 -19.47 27.70 10.14
N PRO A 98 -19.09 27.34 11.38
CA PRO A 98 -17.69 27.34 11.80
C PRO A 98 -16.90 26.18 11.18
N VAL A 99 -15.60 26.41 11.04
CA VAL A 99 -14.59 25.35 10.89
C VAL A 99 -13.89 25.21 12.24
N ALA A 100 -14.16 24.12 12.94
CA ALA A 100 -13.58 23.79 14.22
C ALA A 100 -12.35 22.89 14.03
N ILE A 101 -11.26 23.22 14.72
CA ILE A 101 -10.00 22.48 14.65
C ILE A 101 -9.82 21.68 15.94
N ALA A 102 -9.62 20.38 15.81
CA ALA A 102 -9.27 19.47 16.89
C ALA A 102 -7.80 19.08 16.76
N ASP A 103 -6.93 19.93 17.28
CA ASP A 103 -5.46 19.77 17.32
C ASP A 103 -4.94 19.18 18.64
N ARG A 104 -5.85 18.94 19.60
CA ARG A 104 -5.56 18.28 20.87
C ARG A 104 -6.61 17.23 21.19
N VAL A 105 -6.23 16.31 22.08
CA VAL A 105 -7.18 15.40 22.74
C VAL A 105 -8.26 16.21 23.45
N CYS A 106 -9.52 15.97 23.09
CA CYS A 106 -10.68 16.67 23.66
C CYS A 106 -11.99 15.91 23.38
N GLN A 107 -13.04 16.31 24.09
CA GLN A 107 -14.42 16.05 23.67
C GLN A 107 -15.07 17.35 23.20
N VAL A 108 -16.01 17.25 22.27
CA VAL A 108 -16.67 18.38 21.63
C VAL A 108 -18.16 18.12 21.58
N ALA A 109 -18.97 19.02 22.13
CA ALA A 109 -20.41 18.94 22.05
C ALA A 109 -20.90 19.80 20.88
N PHE A 110 -21.87 19.29 20.12
CA PHE A 110 -22.39 19.96 18.93
C PHE A 110 -23.85 20.40 19.15
N TYR A 111 -24.09 21.70 18.93
CA TYR A 111 -25.39 22.35 19.13
C TYR A 111 -25.65 23.37 18.03
N ASP A 112 -26.79 23.30 17.36
CA ASP A 112 -27.29 24.35 16.45
C ASP A 112 -26.20 24.87 15.50
N GLY A 113 -25.45 23.93 14.91
CA GLY A 113 -24.36 24.25 13.99
C GLY A 113 -23.03 24.70 14.61
N ASN A 114 -22.86 24.63 15.93
CA ASN A 114 -21.68 25.12 16.65
C ASN A 114 -21.01 24.02 17.50
N PHE A 115 -19.70 24.15 17.68
CA PHE A 115 -18.85 23.20 18.41
C PHE A 115 -18.37 23.79 19.74
N TRP A 116 -18.47 23.00 20.81
CA TRP A 116 -18.11 23.39 22.17
C TRP A 116 -17.09 22.40 22.74
N PHE A 117 -15.84 22.84 22.84
CA PHE A 117 -14.72 22.00 23.25
C PHE A 117 -14.63 21.89 24.77
N SER A 118 -14.31 20.68 25.25
CA SER A 118 -13.98 20.42 26.65
C SER A 118 -12.75 21.21 27.08
N ARG A 119 -12.72 21.69 28.33
CA ARG A 119 -11.52 22.34 28.89
C ARG A 119 -10.35 21.36 28.99
N GLY A 120 -10.63 20.12 29.35
CA GLY A 120 -9.65 19.04 29.47
C GLY A 120 -9.62 18.10 28.25
N PRO A 121 -8.95 16.94 28.39
CA PRO A 121 -9.00 15.87 27.38
C PRO A 121 -10.38 15.23 27.27
N VAL A 122 -11.15 15.25 28.36
CA VAL A 122 -12.56 14.83 28.41
C VAL A 122 -13.36 15.92 29.11
N PHE A 123 -14.69 15.86 29.01
CA PHE A 123 -15.56 16.73 29.80
C PHE A 123 -15.41 16.44 31.29
N ASP A 124 -15.36 17.49 32.12
CA ASP A 124 -15.49 17.33 33.57
C ASP A 124 -16.96 17.19 34.00
N GLU A 125 -17.20 16.93 35.28
CA GLU A 125 -18.55 16.65 35.80
C GLU A 125 -19.53 17.81 35.56
N ASP A 126 -19.05 19.06 35.69
CA ASP A 126 -19.86 20.26 35.45
C ASP A 126 -20.21 20.39 33.96
N GLU A 127 -19.23 20.16 33.07
CA GLU A 127 -19.43 20.15 31.61
C GLU A 127 -20.42 19.05 31.19
N VAL A 128 -20.27 17.83 31.74
CA VAL A 128 -21.20 16.73 31.48
C VAL A 128 -22.62 17.11 31.92
N GLN A 129 -22.79 17.62 33.14
CA GLN A 129 -24.11 18.02 33.64
C GLN A 129 -24.74 19.13 32.79
N HIS A 130 -23.95 20.13 32.42
CA HIS A 130 -24.40 21.23 31.56
C HIS A 130 -24.87 20.72 30.19
N HIS A 131 -24.08 19.85 29.57
CA HIS A 131 -24.41 19.30 28.26
C HIS A 131 -25.61 18.35 28.33
N MET A 132 -25.71 17.49 29.35
CA MET A 132 -26.91 16.65 29.54
C MET A 132 -28.19 17.48 29.65
N TYR A 133 -28.15 18.61 30.35
CA TYR A 133 -29.30 19.51 30.45
C TYR A 133 -29.62 20.23 29.13
N SER A 134 -28.60 20.49 28.31
CA SER A 134 -28.72 21.26 27.08
C SER A 134 -29.03 20.41 25.84
N GLU A 135 -29.08 19.08 25.99
CA GLU A 135 -29.47 18.11 24.95
C GLU A 135 -28.69 18.29 23.61
N PRO A 136 -27.38 18.01 23.57
CA PRO A 136 -26.57 18.13 22.35
C PRO A 136 -27.10 17.24 21.23
N GLU A 137 -26.93 17.70 20.00
CA GLU A 137 -27.25 16.91 18.81
C GLU A 137 -26.25 15.77 18.61
N ALA A 138 -25.00 15.94 19.04
CA ALA A 138 -23.97 14.91 19.08
C ALA A 138 -22.81 15.28 20.01
N ILE A 139 -22.06 14.26 20.46
CA ILE A 139 -20.77 14.41 21.13
C ILE A 139 -19.67 13.78 20.28
N PHE A 140 -18.59 14.52 20.06
CA PHE A 140 -17.38 14.04 19.38
C PHE A 140 -16.26 13.80 20.40
N THR A 141 -15.58 12.67 20.31
CA THR A 141 -14.32 12.38 21.01
C THR A 141 -13.20 12.48 19.99
N CYS A 142 -12.37 13.52 20.10
CA CYS A 142 -11.32 13.81 19.13
C CYS A 142 -9.96 13.41 19.68
N LEU A 143 -9.25 12.59 18.90
CA LEU A 143 -7.92 12.10 19.21
C LEU A 143 -7.00 12.33 18.00
N PRO A 144 -6.36 13.51 17.88
CA PRO A 144 -5.44 13.80 16.80
C PRO A 144 -4.16 12.97 16.91
N THR A 145 -3.36 12.93 15.85
CA THR A 145 -2.04 12.30 15.90
C THR A 145 -1.19 12.94 17.01
N MET A 146 -0.54 12.12 17.83
CA MET A 146 0.34 12.59 18.90
C MET A 146 1.77 12.11 18.65
N ASN A 147 2.75 13.00 18.86
CA ASN A 147 4.16 12.58 18.82
C ASN A 147 4.62 12.13 20.20
N LYS A 148 5.73 11.37 20.23
CA LYS A 148 6.35 10.88 21.47
C LYS A 148 6.74 12.00 22.43
N ALA A 149 7.08 13.19 21.93
CA ALA A 149 7.46 14.33 22.79
C ALA A 149 6.25 14.94 23.51
N GLU A 150 5.11 15.01 22.83
CA GLU A 150 3.84 15.50 23.37
C GLU A 150 3.23 14.50 24.35
N LEU A 151 3.37 13.21 24.06
CA LEU A 151 3.11 12.15 25.03
C LEU A 151 4.07 12.26 26.22
N ALA A 152 5.38 12.41 26.01
CA ALA A 152 6.37 12.56 27.08
C ALA A 152 6.16 13.80 27.96
N LEU A 153 5.64 14.89 27.40
CA LEU A 153 5.24 16.07 28.17
C LEU A 153 4.03 15.78 29.09
N ARG A 154 3.17 14.84 28.71
CA ARG A 154 1.96 14.46 29.46
C ARG A 154 2.18 13.33 30.48
N VAL A 155 2.98 12.32 30.14
CA VAL A 155 3.22 11.11 30.98
C VAL A 155 4.67 10.94 31.46
N GLY A 156 5.59 11.82 31.04
CA GLY A 156 7.02 11.75 31.39
C GLY A 156 7.86 10.94 30.39
N SER A 157 9.14 11.31 30.22
CA SER A 157 10.00 10.82 29.13
C SER A 157 10.36 9.32 29.19
N LEU A 158 10.31 8.71 30.37
CA LEU A 158 10.69 7.30 30.56
C LEU A 158 9.55 6.32 30.23
N ALA A 159 8.29 6.79 30.27
CA ALA A 159 7.10 5.99 29.97
C ALA A 159 6.71 6.07 28.47
N ALA A 160 6.99 7.18 27.80
CA ALA A 160 6.49 7.49 26.46
C ALA A 160 6.88 6.49 25.34
N SER A 161 7.94 5.69 25.49
CA SER A 161 8.36 4.71 24.46
C SER A 161 7.64 3.36 24.55
N THR A 162 7.03 3.03 25.69
CA THR A 162 6.41 1.72 25.98
C THR A 162 4.93 1.83 26.35
N ASP A 163 4.39 3.05 26.49
CA ASP A 163 3.10 3.36 27.13
C ASP A 163 2.14 4.15 26.21
N LEU A 164 2.45 4.34 24.92
CA LEU A 164 1.56 5.11 24.03
C LEU A 164 0.20 4.41 23.86
N ALA A 165 0.21 3.13 23.46
CA ALA A 165 -1.03 2.37 23.27
C ALA A 165 -1.87 2.27 24.54
N ASP A 166 -1.22 2.08 25.70
CA ASP A 166 -1.89 2.00 27.01
C ASP A 166 -2.44 3.37 27.45
N THR A 167 -1.69 4.46 27.22
CA THR A 167 -2.17 5.83 27.46
C THR A 167 -3.38 6.16 26.58
N LEU A 168 -3.33 5.83 25.29
CA LEU A 168 -4.44 6.03 24.36
C LEU A 168 -5.65 5.20 24.77
N ALA A 169 -5.46 3.92 25.13
CA ALA A 169 -6.53 3.07 25.65
C ALA A 169 -7.13 3.63 26.95
N GLY A 170 -6.31 4.18 27.84
CA GLY A 170 -6.76 4.84 29.08
C GLY A 170 -7.62 6.07 28.80
N PHE A 171 -7.22 6.90 27.82
CA PHE A 171 -8.02 8.02 27.36
C PHE A 171 -9.36 7.56 26.76
N LEU A 172 -9.33 6.59 25.83
CA LEU A 172 -10.54 6.06 25.20
C LEU A 172 -11.49 5.46 26.23
N ALA A 173 -10.99 4.75 27.24
CA ALA A 173 -11.79 4.23 28.34
C ALA A 173 -12.39 5.35 29.23
N ALA A 174 -11.67 6.45 29.44
CA ALA A 174 -12.18 7.62 30.16
C ALA A 174 -13.29 8.34 29.39
N ALA A 175 -13.06 8.62 28.11
CA ALA A 175 -14.06 9.16 27.21
C ALA A 175 -15.27 8.22 27.09
N GLY A 176 -15.05 6.91 27.06
CA GLY A 176 -16.08 5.88 26.96
C GLY A 176 -17.09 5.91 28.09
N ARG A 177 -16.68 6.21 29.33
CA ARG A 177 -17.63 6.40 30.44
C ARG A 177 -18.59 7.55 30.21
N ILE A 178 -18.09 8.66 29.65
CA ILE A 178 -18.88 9.85 29.33
C ILE A 178 -19.77 9.58 28.13
N ASN A 179 -19.23 8.98 27.07
CA ASN A 179 -19.97 8.62 25.86
C ASN A 179 -21.10 7.64 26.17
N ALA A 180 -20.88 6.66 27.04
CA ALA A 180 -21.93 5.73 27.49
C ALA A 180 -23.10 6.47 28.18
N ALA A 181 -22.82 7.49 29.00
CA ALA A 181 -23.86 8.29 29.62
C ALA A 181 -24.68 9.07 28.57
N PHE A 182 -24.03 9.68 27.59
CA PHE A 182 -24.72 10.43 26.52
C PHE A 182 -25.55 9.52 25.62
N ARG A 183 -25.02 8.35 25.26
CA ARG A 183 -25.78 7.35 24.52
C ARG A 183 -27.00 6.86 25.28
N ALA A 184 -26.87 6.62 26.59
CA ALA A 184 -28.00 6.26 27.44
C ALA A 184 -29.07 7.36 27.49
N ALA A 185 -28.68 8.62 27.32
CA ALA A 185 -29.58 9.77 27.17
C ALA A 185 -30.11 9.97 25.74
N GLY A 186 -29.79 9.08 24.79
CA GLY A 186 -30.25 9.18 23.40
C GLY A 186 -29.44 10.13 22.52
N VAL A 187 -28.26 10.57 22.97
CA VAL A 187 -27.36 11.43 22.19
C VAL A 187 -26.34 10.58 21.40
N PRO A 188 -26.21 10.79 20.07
CA PRO A 188 -25.16 10.18 19.27
C PRO A 188 -23.75 10.55 19.73
N THR A 189 -22.86 9.55 19.80
CA THR A 189 -21.44 9.75 20.13
C THR A 189 -20.54 9.30 18.98
N ILE A 190 -19.57 10.13 18.61
CA ILE A 190 -18.69 9.93 17.45
C ILE A 190 -17.24 10.04 17.89
N GLY A 191 -16.42 9.04 17.62
CA GLY A 191 -14.96 9.15 17.73
C GLY A 191 -14.36 9.66 16.42
N VAL A 192 -13.32 10.48 16.50
CA VAL A 192 -12.54 10.93 15.33
C VAL A 192 -11.05 10.81 15.66
N SER A 193 -10.29 10.08 14.84
CA SER A 193 -8.85 9.94 15.03
C SER A 193 -8.10 9.72 13.72
N HIS A 194 -6.77 9.86 13.76
CA HIS A 194 -5.87 9.64 12.64
C HIS A 194 -4.72 8.75 13.08
N GLY A 195 -4.73 7.49 12.66
CA GLY A 195 -3.71 6.52 13.04
C GLY A 195 -4.06 5.08 12.66
N THR A 196 -3.20 4.14 13.01
CA THR A 196 -3.22 2.76 12.50
C THR A 196 -3.90 1.77 13.46
N VAL A 197 -4.88 1.02 12.96
CA VAL A 197 -5.53 -0.09 13.67
C VAL A 197 -4.79 -1.41 13.42
N ASN A 198 -4.56 -2.19 14.47
CA ASN A 198 -3.94 -3.51 14.36
C ASN A 198 -4.70 -4.43 13.39
N GLY A 199 -3.99 -4.93 12.38
CA GLY A 199 -4.53 -5.84 11.35
C GLY A 199 -5.31 -5.15 10.24
N CYS A 200 -5.25 -3.81 10.14
CA CYS A 200 -5.79 -3.11 8.98
C CYS A 200 -5.02 -3.48 7.70
N GLN A 201 -5.68 -3.33 6.56
CA GLN A 201 -5.05 -3.54 5.25
C GLN A 201 -4.64 -2.20 4.67
N THR A 202 -3.41 -2.12 4.15
CA THR A 202 -2.95 -0.98 3.35
C THR A 202 -3.69 -0.93 2.02
N GLU A 203 -3.57 0.19 1.31
CA GLU A 203 -4.04 0.41 -0.05
C GLU A 203 -3.50 -0.60 -1.05
N HIS A 204 -2.36 -1.24 -0.77
CA HIS A 204 -1.80 -2.32 -1.59
C HIS A 204 -2.26 -3.72 -1.16
N GLY A 205 -3.17 -3.82 -0.18
CA GLY A 205 -3.71 -5.09 0.30
C GLY A 205 -2.79 -5.84 1.26
N VAL A 206 -1.69 -5.22 1.70
CA VAL A 206 -0.79 -5.79 2.70
C VAL A 206 -1.43 -5.60 4.07
N THR A 207 -1.52 -6.70 4.83
CA THR A 207 -1.99 -6.61 6.22
C THR A 207 -0.87 -6.07 7.08
N MET A 208 -1.13 -4.95 7.76
CA MET A 208 -0.17 -4.37 8.68
C MET A 208 -0.01 -5.30 9.89
N ALA A 209 1.23 -5.73 10.14
CA ALA A 209 1.63 -6.57 11.27
C ALA A 209 2.90 -5.97 11.90
N GLY A 210 2.89 -5.73 13.22
CA GLY A 210 4.02 -5.07 13.89
C GLY A 210 3.61 -4.27 15.14
N PHE A 211 4.58 -3.56 15.73
CA PHE A 211 4.41 -2.78 16.96
C PHE A 211 4.03 -1.31 16.72
N ASP A 212 3.94 -0.87 15.46
CA ASP A 212 3.64 0.53 15.10
C ASP A 212 2.13 0.83 15.02
N HIS A 213 1.28 -0.06 15.55
CA HIS A 213 -0.16 0.16 15.63
C HIS A 213 -0.51 0.97 16.87
N GLU A 214 -1.18 2.10 16.67
CA GLU A 214 -1.64 2.97 17.76
C GLU A 214 -2.91 2.44 18.41
N PHE A 215 -3.76 1.74 17.63
CA PHE A 215 -5.09 1.33 18.06
C PHE A 215 -5.33 -0.18 18.02
N SER A 216 -6.01 -0.67 19.06
CA SER A 216 -6.72 -1.95 19.00
C SER A 216 -8.22 -1.70 18.81
N LEU A 217 -8.89 -2.58 18.07
CA LEU A 217 -10.35 -2.52 17.93
C LEU A 217 -11.06 -2.55 19.29
N SER A 218 -10.52 -3.31 20.26
CA SER A 218 -11.04 -3.35 21.63
C SER A 218 -11.01 -1.98 22.31
N ALA A 219 -9.93 -1.21 22.15
CA ALA A 219 -9.83 0.14 22.72
C ALA A 219 -10.78 1.11 22.01
N LEU A 220 -10.87 1.05 20.68
CA LEU A 220 -11.78 1.90 19.91
C LEU A 220 -13.26 1.66 20.25
N PHE A 221 -13.69 0.39 20.33
CA PHE A 221 -15.04 0.08 20.80
C PHE A 221 -15.24 0.40 22.28
N GLY A 222 -14.19 0.30 23.10
CA GLY A 222 -14.18 0.70 24.51
C GLY A 222 -14.38 2.22 24.73
N ALA A 223 -14.23 3.03 23.68
CA ALA A 223 -14.61 4.44 23.69
C ALA A 223 -16.13 4.66 23.67
N GLU A 224 -16.93 3.60 23.55
CA GLU A 224 -18.40 3.65 23.60
C GLU A 224 -19.01 4.67 22.61
N CYS A 225 -18.34 4.91 21.49
CA CYS A 225 -18.86 5.69 20.37
C CYS A 225 -19.80 4.84 19.52
N SER A 226 -20.84 5.45 18.97
CA SER A 226 -21.71 4.80 17.98
C SER A 226 -21.02 4.68 16.62
N ALA A 227 -20.30 5.73 16.22
CA ALA A 227 -19.41 5.73 15.06
C ALA A 227 -17.98 6.12 15.47
N PHE A 228 -16.97 5.50 14.89
CA PHE A 228 -15.57 5.91 15.05
C PHE A 228 -14.94 6.13 13.67
N MET A 229 -14.69 7.39 13.35
CA MET A 229 -14.18 7.89 12.08
C MET A 229 -12.66 7.95 12.14
N LEU A 230 -11.99 7.15 11.30
CA LEU A 230 -10.53 7.06 11.26
C LEU A 230 -9.96 7.60 9.95
N GLY A 231 -8.81 8.26 10.03
CA GLY A 231 -7.90 8.57 8.91
C GLY A 231 -6.55 7.86 9.04
N HIS A 232 -5.67 8.01 8.05
CA HIS A 232 -4.29 7.48 7.92
C HIS A 232 -4.17 6.31 6.94
N ILE A 233 -5.19 5.44 6.88
CA ILE A 233 -5.17 4.28 5.99
C ILE A 233 -5.91 4.60 4.71
N HIS A 234 -5.18 4.62 3.60
CA HIS A 234 -5.71 5.00 2.28
C HIS A 234 -6.67 3.97 1.67
N LYS A 235 -6.87 2.81 2.32
CA LYS A 235 -7.87 1.82 1.94
C LYS A 235 -9.14 1.93 2.77
N HIS A 236 -10.27 2.05 2.08
CA HIS A 236 -11.58 1.92 2.72
C HIS A 236 -11.73 0.55 3.40
N GLN A 237 -12.11 0.57 4.68
CA GLN A 237 -12.44 -0.63 5.45
C GLN A 237 -13.23 -0.25 6.71
N THR A 238 -14.08 -1.18 7.17
CA THR A 238 -14.95 -0.98 8.34
C THR A 238 -15.00 -2.21 9.23
N TRP A 239 -15.19 -1.99 10.52
CA TRP A 239 -15.45 -3.02 11.53
C TRP A 239 -16.71 -2.67 12.29
N GLU A 240 -17.57 -3.66 12.52
CA GLU A 240 -18.83 -3.49 13.22
C GLU A 240 -18.87 -4.36 14.48
N ARG A 241 -19.41 -3.82 15.56
CA ARG A 241 -19.71 -4.56 16.78
C ARG A 241 -20.92 -3.96 17.48
N GLU A 242 -21.97 -4.77 17.64
CA GLU A 242 -23.17 -4.43 18.42
C GLU A 242 -23.79 -3.08 17.96
N GLY A 243 -23.99 -2.91 16.65
CA GLY A 243 -24.55 -1.69 16.05
C GLY A 243 -23.57 -0.51 15.94
N ARG A 244 -22.39 -0.60 16.57
CA ARG A 244 -21.34 0.42 16.50
C ARG A 244 -20.37 0.12 15.36
N VAL A 245 -19.90 1.16 14.67
CA VAL A 245 -19.04 1.00 13.49
C VAL A 245 -17.77 1.85 13.61
N VAL A 246 -16.63 1.25 13.33
CA VAL A 246 -15.32 1.89 13.15
C VAL A 246 -14.99 1.86 11.66
N GLY A 247 -14.54 2.96 11.05
CA GLY A 247 -14.29 2.97 9.62
C GLY A 247 -13.25 3.97 9.13
N TYR A 248 -12.43 3.51 8.19
CA TYR A 248 -11.59 4.33 7.33
C TYR A 248 -12.34 4.61 6.01
N PRO A 249 -12.39 5.87 5.54
CA PRO A 249 -12.90 6.19 4.21
C PRO A 249 -11.89 5.82 3.13
N GLY A 250 -10.61 5.70 3.48
CA GLY A 250 -9.52 5.71 2.52
C GLY A 250 -9.15 7.13 2.10
N SER A 251 -8.22 7.23 1.15
CA SER A 251 -7.87 8.49 0.52
C SER A 251 -8.97 9.01 -0.39
N ILE A 252 -9.06 10.33 -0.54
CA ILE A 252 -10.10 10.96 -1.37
C ILE A 252 -9.91 10.66 -2.86
N GLY A 253 -8.66 10.44 -3.29
CA GLY A 253 -8.25 10.09 -4.64
C GLY A 253 -7.10 9.07 -4.62
N ARG A 254 -6.57 8.71 -5.80
CA ARG A 254 -5.41 7.82 -5.89
C ARG A 254 -4.13 8.64 -6.03
N PHE A 255 -3.20 8.46 -5.12
CA PHE A 255 -1.93 9.20 -5.08
C PHE A 255 -0.74 8.29 -5.42
N HIS A 256 -0.88 6.98 -5.19
CA HIS A 256 0.13 5.97 -5.45
C HIS A 256 -0.31 4.96 -6.51
N TYR A 257 0.67 4.35 -7.17
CA TYR A 257 0.41 3.32 -8.17
C TYR A 257 0.12 1.98 -7.50
N GLY A 258 -0.95 1.31 -7.93
CA GLY A 258 -1.33 -0.01 -7.41
C GLY A 258 -2.21 0.03 -6.16
N GLU A 259 -2.78 1.19 -5.83
CA GLU A 259 -3.84 1.28 -4.83
C GLU A 259 -5.07 0.48 -5.27
N LEU A 260 -5.60 -0.35 -4.37
CA LEU A 260 -6.74 -1.23 -4.58
C LEU A 260 -8.04 -0.60 -4.05
N GLY A 261 -9.17 -1.04 -4.61
CA GLY A 261 -10.51 -0.63 -4.20
C GLY A 261 -10.90 0.77 -4.70
N ASP A 262 -12.13 1.16 -4.40
CA ASP A 262 -12.65 2.48 -4.72
C ASP A 262 -12.12 3.53 -3.74
N LYS A 263 -12.01 4.78 -4.21
CA LYS A 263 -11.65 5.95 -3.40
C LYS A 263 -12.85 6.83 -3.19
N GLY A 264 -12.86 7.57 -2.10
CA GLY A 264 -13.92 8.54 -1.86
C GLY A 264 -14.06 8.95 -0.40
N TYR A 265 -15.30 9.10 0.03
CA TYR A 265 -15.62 9.53 1.40
C TYR A 265 -16.72 8.65 1.99
N LEU A 266 -16.84 8.65 3.32
CA LEU A 266 -17.91 7.91 4.00
C LEU A 266 -19.09 8.82 4.31
N SER A 267 -20.27 8.46 3.82
CA SER A 267 -21.55 9.01 4.28
C SER A 267 -22.06 8.18 5.45
N TRP A 268 -22.12 8.79 6.63
CA TRP A 268 -22.56 8.13 7.86
C TRP A 268 -24.00 8.51 8.20
N GLU A 269 -24.73 7.54 8.74
CA GLU A 269 -25.95 7.75 9.51
C GLU A 269 -25.71 7.26 10.93
N VAL A 270 -25.74 8.17 11.90
CA VAL A 270 -25.36 7.89 13.30
C VAL A 270 -26.53 8.22 14.23
N SER A 271 -26.90 7.27 15.07
CA SER A 271 -27.84 7.43 16.18
C SER A 271 -27.10 7.21 17.51
N ALA A 272 -27.81 7.22 18.64
CA ALA A 272 -27.22 6.91 19.94
C ALA A 272 -26.90 5.42 20.13
N THR A 273 -27.54 4.53 19.37
CA THR A 273 -27.39 3.08 19.51
C THR A 273 -26.65 2.46 18.34
N ASP A 274 -26.90 2.97 17.13
CA ASP A 274 -26.47 2.35 15.88
C ASP A 274 -25.80 3.37 14.95
N ALA A 275 -24.86 2.90 14.13
CA ALA A 275 -24.25 3.64 13.04
C ALA A 275 -24.18 2.82 11.77
N HIS A 276 -24.29 3.49 10.62
CA HIS A 276 -24.11 2.89 9.31
C HIS A 276 -23.24 3.80 8.43
N ALA A 277 -22.28 3.21 7.71
CA ALA A 277 -21.36 3.92 6.85
C ALA A 277 -21.43 3.40 5.41
N VAL A 278 -21.53 4.29 4.44
CA VAL A 278 -21.48 3.96 3.01
C VAL A 278 -20.34 4.71 2.35
N LEU A 279 -19.46 3.98 1.66
CA LEU A 279 -18.47 4.60 0.78
C LEU A 279 -19.18 5.19 -0.43
N VAL A 280 -19.03 6.49 -0.61
CA VAL A 280 -19.45 7.19 -1.82
C VAL A 280 -18.20 7.40 -2.68
N PRO A 281 -18.12 6.72 -3.84
CA PRO A 281 -16.93 6.77 -4.67
C PRO A 281 -16.77 8.15 -5.32
N THR A 282 -15.54 8.65 -5.34
CA THR A 282 -15.16 9.84 -6.09
C THR A 282 -14.76 9.49 -7.51
N PRO A 283 -14.72 10.47 -8.44
CA PRO A 283 -14.17 10.28 -9.79
C PRO A 283 -12.64 10.22 -9.75
N SER A 284 -12.10 9.33 -8.92
CA SER A 284 -10.66 9.04 -8.83
C SER A 284 -10.21 8.35 -10.11
N ARG A 285 -9.01 8.69 -10.58
CA ARG A 285 -8.41 8.05 -11.75
C ARG A 285 -8.23 6.56 -11.47
N GLU A 286 -8.50 5.72 -12.46
CA GLU A 286 -8.05 4.33 -12.40
C GLU A 286 -6.54 4.27 -12.69
N MET A 287 -5.81 3.53 -11.86
CA MET A 287 -4.39 3.24 -12.09
C MET A 287 -4.21 1.76 -12.41
N VAL A 288 -3.48 1.47 -13.48
CA VAL A 288 -3.16 0.10 -13.90
C VAL A 288 -1.66 -0.11 -13.75
N SER A 289 -1.25 -1.12 -12.99
CA SER A 289 0.16 -1.48 -12.80
C SER A 289 0.40 -2.89 -13.31
N VAL A 290 1.34 -3.05 -14.26
CA VAL A 290 1.72 -4.34 -14.84
C VAL A 290 3.21 -4.57 -14.64
N ALA A 291 3.59 -5.81 -14.36
CA ALA A 291 4.96 -6.22 -14.14
C ALA A 291 5.33 -7.38 -15.10
N PHE A 292 6.44 -7.24 -15.81
CA PHE A 292 6.98 -8.26 -16.72
C PHE A 292 8.29 -8.85 -16.18
N ASP A 293 8.43 -10.17 -16.22
CA ASP A 293 9.70 -10.86 -15.97
C ASP A 293 10.35 -11.21 -17.32
N GLY A 294 11.25 -10.35 -17.79
CA GLY A 294 11.78 -10.33 -19.15
C GLY A 294 11.37 -9.08 -19.95
N PRO A 295 11.69 -9.03 -21.26
CA PRO A 295 11.23 -7.95 -22.13
C PRO A 295 9.69 -7.93 -22.17
N PRO A 296 9.04 -6.75 -22.08
CA PRO A 296 7.58 -6.64 -22.15
C PRO A 296 7.02 -7.26 -23.45
N ASP A 297 5.95 -8.04 -23.34
CA ASP A 297 5.24 -8.58 -24.51
C ASP A 297 4.49 -7.44 -25.22
N THR A 298 4.80 -7.24 -26.49
CA THR A 298 4.20 -6.19 -27.32
C THR A 298 2.68 -6.35 -27.47
N SER A 299 2.18 -7.57 -27.58
CA SER A 299 0.74 -7.84 -27.74
C SER A 299 -0.04 -7.50 -26.47
N GLU A 300 0.54 -7.83 -25.31
CA GLU A 300 -0.03 -7.46 -24.02
C GLU A 300 -0.01 -5.93 -23.80
N LEU A 301 1.08 -5.27 -24.22
CA LEU A 301 1.17 -3.81 -24.20
C LEU A 301 0.15 -3.13 -25.11
N GLU A 302 -0.11 -3.67 -26.31
CA GLU A 302 -1.16 -3.15 -27.21
C GLU A 302 -2.55 -3.27 -26.59
N ALA A 303 -2.88 -4.44 -26.04
CA ALA A 303 -4.15 -4.66 -25.37
C ALA A 303 -4.32 -3.75 -24.15
N LEU A 304 -3.25 -3.58 -23.36
CA LEU A 304 -3.23 -2.70 -22.19
C LEU A 304 -3.40 -1.24 -22.59
N ALA A 305 -2.71 -0.77 -23.63
CA ALA A 305 -2.83 0.58 -24.14
C ALA A 305 -4.26 0.89 -24.61
N ALA A 306 -4.89 -0.03 -25.35
CA ALA A 306 -6.27 0.11 -25.79
C ALA A 306 -7.27 0.20 -24.62
N ALA A 307 -7.01 -0.51 -23.51
CA ALA A 307 -7.86 -0.52 -22.32
C ALA A 307 -7.57 0.62 -21.33
N SER A 308 -6.50 1.39 -21.53
CA SER A 308 -5.96 2.36 -20.56
C SER A 308 -6.12 3.82 -20.98
N ALA A 309 -6.99 4.12 -21.95
CA ALA A 309 -7.30 5.48 -22.33
C ALA A 309 -7.78 6.29 -21.11
N GLY A 310 -7.11 7.41 -20.82
CA GLY A 310 -7.40 8.26 -19.66
C GLY A 310 -6.99 7.69 -18.29
N LYS A 311 -6.34 6.53 -18.24
CA LYS A 311 -5.84 5.90 -17.00
C LYS A 311 -4.37 6.23 -16.78
N PHE A 312 -3.90 6.08 -15.55
CA PHE A 312 -2.47 6.11 -15.25
C PHE A 312 -1.91 4.69 -15.35
N VAL A 313 -0.88 4.50 -16.16
CA VAL A 313 -0.29 3.18 -16.39
C VAL A 313 1.13 3.15 -15.84
N ARG A 314 1.41 2.17 -14.98
CA ARG A 314 2.76 1.82 -14.56
C ARG A 314 3.17 0.50 -15.17
N ILE A 315 4.31 0.50 -15.86
CA ILE A 315 4.88 -0.68 -16.49
C ILE A 315 6.24 -0.92 -15.87
N ARG A 316 6.35 -2.01 -15.14
CA ARG A 316 7.60 -2.48 -14.54
C ARG A 316 8.10 -3.67 -15.32
N TRP A 317 9.39 -3.76 -15.57
CA TRP A 317 9.97 -4.97 -16.12
C TRP A 317 11.36 -5.21 -15.60
N GLN A 318 11.68 -6.49 -15.42
CA GLN A 318 13.01 -6.92 -15.05
C GLN A 318 13.67 -7.59 -16.25
N ILE A 319 14.90 -7.19 -16.60
CA ILE A 319 15.59 -7.70 -17.78
C ILE A 319 17.09 -7.83 -17.52
N ASP A 320 17.71 -8.88 -18.04
CA ASP A 320 19.17 -9.00 -17.99
C ASP A 320 19.85 -7.91 -18.82
N GLU A 321 21.06 -7.53 -18.43
CA GLU A 321 21.84 -6.51 -19.14
C GLU A 321 22.02 -6.81 -20.64
N GLU A 322 22.14 -8.10 -21.00
CA GLU A 322 22.27 -8.57 -22.39
C GLU A 322 21.01 -8.32 -23.24
N HIS A 323 19.84 -8.31 -22.59
CA HIS A 323 18.53 -8.19 -23.25
C HIS A 323 17.99 -6.75 -23.24
N LYS A 324 18.68 -5.80 -22.60
CA LYS A 324 18.27 -4.38 -22.48
C LYS A 324 17.93 -3.72 -23.83
N GLN A 325 18.61 -4.12 -24.91
CA GLN A 325 18.40 -3.58 -26.26
C GLN A 325 17.05 -3.99 -26.89
N LEU A 326 16.38 -5.02 -26.34
CA LEU A 326 15.11 -5.54 -26.87
C LEU A 326 13.90 -4.67 -26.51
N VAL A 327 14.05 -3.74 -25.56
CA VAL A 327 12.94 -2.91 -25.10
C VAL A 327 13.05 -1.50 -25.69
N ASP A 328 12.18 -1.19 -26.64
CA ASP A 328 12.04 0.17 -27.18
C ASP A 328 11.07 1.01 -26.32
N ARG A 329 11.65 1.81 -25.43
CA ARG A 329 10.87 2.70 -24.56
C ARG A 329 10.03 3.72 -25.34
N LYS A 330 10.52 4.20 -26.48
CA LYS A 330 9.79 5.21 -27.28
C LYS A 330 8.59 4.58 -27.97
N ALA A 331 8.71 3.33 -28.42
CA ALA A 331 7.58 2.59 -28.96
C ALA A 331 6.49 2.41 -27.89
N ILE A 332 6.87 2.02 -26.67
CA ILE A 332 5.93 1.90 -25.54
C ILE A 332 5.28 3.26 -25.24
N GLU A 333 6.05 4.33 -25.10
CA GLU A 333 5.50 5.68 -24.88
C GLU A 333 4.49 6.11 -25.96
N ALA A 334 4.76 5.79 -27.23
CA ALA A 334 3.86 6.10 -28.33
C ALA A 334 2.53 5.31 -28.24
N MET A 335 2.59 4.03 -27.85
CA MET A 335 1.41 3.18 -27.67
C MET A 335 0.47 3.73 -26.59
N PHE A 336 1.03 4.27 -25.50
CA PHE A 336 0.27 4.82 -24.37
C PHE A 336 0.01 6.33 -24.46
N SER A 337 0.09 6.92 -25.65
CA SER A 337 -0.17 8.36 -25.87
C SER A 337 -1.56 8.85 -25.48
N THR A 338 -2.53 7.93 -25.35
CA THR A 338 -3.91 8.21 -24.90
C THR A 338 -4.12 7.98 -23.39
N ALA A 339 -3.11 7.46 -22.68
CA ALA A 339 -3.13 7.34 -21.24
C ALA A 339 -2.98 8.73 -20.59
N ALA A 340 -3.54 8.91 -19.39
CA ALA A 340 -3.39 10.15 -18.64
C ALA A 340 -1.97 10.34 -18.07
N GLY A 341 -1.25 9.22 -17.89
CA GLY A 341 0.16 9.22 -17.51
C GLY A 341 0.77 7.82 -17.67
N LEU A 342 2.06 7.77 -17.99
CA LEU A 342 2.82 6.53 -18.15
C LEU A 342 4.09 6.59 -17.30
N LYS A 343 4.28 5.60 -16.43
CA LYS A 343 5.51 5.40 -15.66
C LYS A 343 6.18 4.10 -16.07
N LEU A 344 7.42 4.19 -16.55
CA LEU A 344 8.23 3.06 -16.97
C LEU A 344 9.35 2.81 -15.95
N GLU A 345 9.38 1.63 -15.34
CA GLU A 345 10.37 1.25 -14.31
C GLU A 345 11.16 0.01 -14.77
N PRO A 346 12.28 0.20 -15.49
CA PRO A 346 13.16 -0.87 -15.91
C PRO A 346 14.13 -1.26 -14.79
N ARG A 347 14.13 -2.53 -14.40
CA ARG A 347 15.12 -3.14 -13.51
C ARG A 347 16.09 -3.99 -14.32
N VAL A 348 17.31 -3.51 -14.51
CA VAL A 348 18.34 -4.26 -15.24
C VAL A 348 19.14 -5.13 -14.27
N LEU A 349 19.08 -6.45 -14.43
CA LEU A 349 19.89 -7.37 -13.65
C LEU A 349 21.32 -7.42 -14.23
N PRO A 350 22.36 -7.09 -13.44
CA PRO A 350 23.74 -7.20 -13.90
C PRO A 350 24.10 -8.67 -14.08
N VAL A 351 24.64 -9.02 -15.25
CA VAL A 351 25.09 -10.38 -15.53
C VAL A 351 26.45 -10.60 -14.86
N MET A 352 26.45 -11.16 -13.65
CA MET A 352 27.69 -11.61 -13.01
C MET A 352 28.16 -12.92 -13.63
N ARG A 353 29.07 -12.83 -14.60
CA ARG A 353 29.81 -14.00 -15.11
C ARG A 353 30.87 -14.40 -14.08
N SER A 354 30.51 -15.31 -13.18
CA SER A 354 31.51 -15.95 -12.31
C SER A 354 32.36 -16.90 -13.15
N ARG A 355 33.70 -16.73 -13.14
CA ARG A 355 34.59 -17.75 -13.69
C ARG A 355 34.47 -18.98 -12.79
N ALA A 356 34.23 -20.15 -13.38
CA ALA A 356 34.10 -21.36 -12.59
C ALA A 356 35.40 -21.60 -11.81
N GLU A 357 35.24 -21.77 -10.49
CA GLU A 357 36.34 -21.78 -9.54
C GLU A 357 37.32 -22.92 -9.86
N GLY A 358 38.62 -22.60 -9.84
CA GLY A 358 39.68 -23.59 -10.06
C GLY A 358 40.02 -23.89 -11.53
N ILE A 359 39.27 -23.43 -12.55
CA ILE A 359 39.72 -23.60 -13.95
C ILE A 359 41.01 -22.78 -14.20
N SER A 360 41.09 -21.56 -13.69
CA SER A 360 42.26 -20.68 -13.90
C SER A 360 43.53 -21.11 -13.16
N THR A 361 43.42 -22.01 -12.17
CA THR A 361 44.55 -22.51 -11.38
C THR A 361 45.23 -23.73 -11.98
N VAL A 362 44.61 -24.34 -13.00
CA VAL A 362 45.14 -25.53 -13.67
C VAL A 362 46.12 -25.11 -14.78
N PRO A 363 47.32 -25.72 -14.90
CA PRO A 363 48.37 -25.20 -15.76
C PRO A 363 48.21 -25.57 -17.25
N THR A 364 47.59 -26.71 -17.58
CA THR A 364 47.48 -27.21 -18.96
C THR A 364 46.09 -26.99 -19.55
N VAL A 365 46.01 -26.85 -20.88
CA VAL A 365 44.75 -26.63 -21.59
C VAL A 365 43.85 -27.88 -21.48
N ASP A 366 44.41 -29.08 -21.58
CA ASP A 366 43.70 -30.35 -21.36
C ASP A 366 43.02 -30.38 -19.99
N ALA A 367 43.75 -30.07 -18.92
CA ALA A 367 43.20 -30.16 -17.57
C ALA A 367 42.22 -29.01 -17.27
N LYS A 368 42.33 -27.86 -17.95
CA LYS A 368 41.29 -26.82 -17.95
C LYS A 368 40.01 -27.32 -18.63
N LEU A 369 40.14 -28.00 -19.77
CA LEU A 369 39.01 -28.55 -20.51
C LEU A 369 38.31 -29.65 -19.71
N THR A 370 39.07 -30.56 -19.09
CA THR A 370 38.53 -31.59 -18.18
C THR A 370 37.77 -30.96 -17.02
N ARG A 371 38.36 -29.94 -16.36
CA ARG A 371 37.70 -29.28 -15.23
C ARG A 371 36.43 -28.55 -15.65
N TRP A 372 36.40 -27.97 -16.85
CA TRP A 372 35.18 -27.41 -17.43
C TRP A 372 34.13 -28.49 -17.71
N CYS A 373 34.52 -29.63 -18.27
CA CYS A 373 33.62 -30.76 -18.54
C CYS A 373 32.99 -31.32 -17.25
N GLU A 374 33.76 -31.42 -16.16
CA GLU A 374 33.25 -31.81 -14.83
C GLU A 374 32.22 -30.83 -14.27
N LEU A 375 32.40 -29.53 -14.51
CA LEU A 375 31.50 -28.49 -14.01
C LEU A 375 30.18 -28.40 -14.79
N VAL A 376 30.18 -28.82 -16.06
CA VAL A 376 29.03 -28.72 -16.97
C VAL A 376 28.39 -30.10 -17.23
N ASP A 377 28.88 -31.16 -16.58
CA ASP A 377 28.42 -32.55 -16.73
C ASP A 377 28.49 -33.07 -18.18
N VAL A 378 29.63 -32.84 -18.83
CA VAL A 378 29.93 -33.31 -20.19
C VAL A 378 31.07 -34.34 -20.13
N ASP A 379 31.00 -35.39 -20.96
CA ASP A 379 32.09 -36.36 -21.06
C ASP A 379 33.37 -35.71 -21.59
N ALA A 380 34.41 -35.67 -20.75
CA ALA A 380 35.67 -35.01 -21.06
C ALA A 380 36.53 -35.81 -22.06
N VAL A 381 36.44 -37.14 -22.06
CA VAL A 381 37.36 -38.02 -22.81
C VAL A 381 37.35 -37.71 -24.31
N PRO A 382 36.19 -37.64 -25.00
CA PRO A 382 36.15 -37.38 -26.43
C PRO A 382 36.61 -35.97 -26.82
N LEU A 383 36.53 -35.02 -25.89
CA LEU A 383 36.90 -33.62 -26.13
C LEU A 383 38.40 -33.41 -25.95
N VAL A 384 38.99 -34.02 -24.92
CA VAL A 384 40.44 -34.03 -24.70
C VAL A 384 41.16 -34.77 -25.83
N ASP A 385 40.64 -35.91 -26.29
CA ASP A 385 41.21 -36.64 -27.44
C ASP A 385 41.23 -35.78 -28.72
N ARG A 386 40.17 -34.99 -28.95
CA ARG A 386 40.10 -34.06 -30.08
C ARG A 386 41.05 -32.88 -29.91
N LEU A 387 41.21 -32.37 -28.70
CA LEU A 387 42.16 -31.31 -28.41
C LEU A 387 43.59 -31.78 -28.68
N GLN A 388 43.96 -32.97 -28.20
CA GLN A 388 45.27 -33.57 -28.48
C GLN A 388 45.50 -33.81 -29.97
N LEU A 389 44.47 -34.27 -30.70
CA LEU A 389 44.52 -34.42 -32.15
C LEU A 389 44.78 -33.07 -32.84
N LEU A 390 44.17 -31.99 -32.37
CA LEU A 390 44.38 -30.63 -32.91
C LEU A 390 45.75 -30.05 -32.55
N GLU A 391 46.29 -30.37 -31.38
CA GLU A 391 47.60 -29.88 -30.93
C GLU A 391 48.78 -30.59 -31.62
N THR A 392 48.62 -31.88 -31.96
CA THR A 392 49.72 -32.73 -32.44
C THR A 392 49.58 -33.21 -33.88
N GLY A 393 48.38 -33.13 -34.47
CA GLY A 393 48.11 -33.60 -35.82
C GLY A 393 48.36 -32.55 -36.90
N GLU A 394 48.82 -33.00 -38.06
CA GLU A 394 48.92 -32.14 -39.26
C GLU A 394 47.51 -31.82 -39.79
N PRO A 395 47.19 -30.55 -40.10
CA PRO A 395 45.83 -30.13 -40.49
C PRO A 395 45.23 -30.94 -41.65
N ASP A 396 46.04 -31.23 -42.67
CA ASP A 396 45.61 -31.99 -43.85
C ASP A 396 45.29 -33.45 -43.50
N ALA A 397 46.04 -34.05 -42.59
CA ALA A 397 45.81 -35.43 -42.13
C ALA A 397 44.55 -35.55 -41.27
N ILE A 398 44.29 -34.56 -40.41
CA ILE A 398 43.05 -34.48 -39.62
C ILE A 398 41.84 -34.31 -40.55
N ALA A 399 41.92 -33.40 -41.52
CA ALA A 399 40.85 -33.17 -42.48
C ALA A 399 40.57 -34.42 -43.33
N GLN A 400 41.62 -35.09 -43.82
CA GLN A 400 41.49 -36.30 -44.62
C GLN A 400 40.90 -37.48 -43.80
N ALA A 401 41.26 -37.61 -42.53
CA ALA A 401 40.67 -38.60 -41.62
C ALA A 401 39.18 -38.33 -41.36
N ILE A 402 38.77 -37.07 -41.19
CA ILE A 402 37.36 -36.69 -41.02
C ILE A 402 36.57 -36.99 -42.30
N LEU A 403 37.10 -36.61 -43.47
CA LEU A 403 36.48 -36.87 -44.77
C LEU A 403 36.35 -38.38 -45.05
N ALA A 404 37.37 -39.17 -44.71
CA ALA A 404 37.31 -40.64 -44.83
C ALA A 404 36.25 -41.25 -43.90
N ARG A 405 36.09 -40.75 -42.67
CA ARG A 405 35.07 -41.22 -41.71
C ARG A 405 33.65 -40.87 -42.16
N LEU A 406 33.47 -39.72 -42.81
CA LEU A 406 32.21 -39.30 -43.42
C LEU A 406 31.90 -40.12 -44.70
N ALA A 407 32.93 -40.55 -45.45
CA ALA A 407 32.75 -41.43 -46.60
C ALA A 407 32.37 -42.87 -46.20
N CYS A 408 32.99 -43.45 -45.17
CA CYS A 408 32.70 -44.81 -44.70
C CYS A 408 31.35 -44.95 -43.97
N THR A 409 30.73 -43.85 -43.51
CA THR A 409 29.39 -43.88 -42.90
C THR A 409 28.26 -43.95 -43.94
N GLY A 410 28.57 -43.85 -45.24
CA GLY A 410 27.62 -44.02 -46.35
C GLY A 410 27.43 -45.46 -46.84
N GLU A 411 28.27 -46.43 -46.44
CA GLU A 411 28.23 -47.82 -46.92
C GLU A 411 28.23 -48.84 -45.77
N SER A 412 27.14 -48.92 -44.98
CA SER A 412 26.74 -50.17 -44.28
C SER A 412 25.28 -50.11 -43.79
N THR A 413 24.34 -50.29 -44.70
CA THR A 413 23.02 -50.84 -44.38
C THR A 413 23.04 -52.36 -44.56
N GLY A 414 22.91 -53.14 -43.48
CA GLY A 414 22.39 -54.51 -43.58
C GLY A 414 22.96 -55.58 -42.63
N VAL A 415 22.08 -56.03 -41.71
CA VAL A 415 21.93 -57.39 -41.14
C VAL A 415 22.53 -57.68 -39.74
N GLN A 416 21.68 -58.38 -38.96
CA GLN A 416 21.55 -58.51 -37.50
C GLN A 416 22.28 -59.71 -36.83
N CYS A 417 22.16 -59.74 -35.48
CA CYS A 417 22.26 -60.85 -34.51
C CYS A 417 23.69 -61.28 -34.07
N SER A 418 24.00 -61.60 -32.81
CA SER A 418 23.24 -61.91 -31.58
C SER A 418 24.15 -61.90 -30.34
N VAL A 419 23.54 -61.79 -29.15
CA VAL A 419 24.07 -61.76 -27.77
C VAL A 419 24.84 -63.05 -27.36
N PRO A 420 25.55 -63.09 -26.21
CA PRO A 420 24.90 -63.65 -25.01
C PRO A 420 25.16 -62.92 -23.67
N ILE A 421 24.17 -63.10 -22.80
CA ILE A 421 24.01 -62.73 -21.39
C ILE A 421 24.88 -63.66 -20.52
N ASP A 422 25.44 -63.15 -19.42
CA ASP A 422 25.43 -63.95 -18.19
C ASP A 422 25.25 -63.09 -16.93
N ALA A 423 24.53 -63.64 -15.98
CA ALA A 423 23.74 -62.96 -14.96
C ALA A 423 24.41 -62.94 -13.58
N SER A 424 24.08 -61.93 -12.76
CA SER A 424 23.83 -62.12 -11.32
C SER A 424 23.21 -60.87 -10.67
N ALA A 425 21.95 -61.00 -10.27
CA ALA A 425 21.34 -60.17 -9.22
C ALA A 425 21.63 -60.78 -7.83
N PRO A 426 21.44 -60.02 -6.74
CA PRO A 426 20.17 -60.22 -6.05
C PRO A 426 19.47 -58.93 -5.59
N SER A 427 18.15 -59.09 -5.50
CA SER A 427 17.10 -58.24 -4.93
C SER A 427 17.35 -57.89 -3.46
N LEU A 428 16.79 -56.77 -2.97
CA LEU A 428 15.83 -56.79 -1.86
C LEU A 428 15.21 -55.40 -1.56
N THR A 429 13.87 -55.39 -1.59
CA THR A 429 12.91 -54.64 -0.75
C THR A 429 12.81 -53.11 -0.83
N ALA A 430 11.65 -52.69 -1.34
CA ALA A 430 11.00 -51.42 -1.06
C ALA A 430 10.49 -51.36 0.38
N THR A 431 10.73 -50.23 1.04
CA THR A 431 9.97 -49.78 2.21
C THR A 431 9.48 -48.36 1.91
N VAL A 432 8.16 -48.23 1.81
CA VAL A 432 7.43 -46.96 1.73
C VAL A 432 7.13 -46.49 3.15
N ALA A 433 7.50 -45.25 3.49
CA ALA A 433 6.94 -44.52 4.62
C ALA A 433 6.81 -43.02 4.29
N ARG A 434 5.66 -42.47 4.72
CA ARG A 434 5.06 -41.16 4.40
C ARG A 434 5.78 -39.94 5.01
N GLY A 435 5.63 -38.80 4.33
CA GLY A 435 5.55 -37.42 4.85
C GLY A 435 5.13 -36.52 3.67
N VAL A 436 3.93 -35.95 3.58
CA VAL A 436 3.39 -34.77 4.30
C VAL A 436 4.36 -33.59 4.25
N ASP A 437 4.17 -32.64 3.31
CA ASP A 437 3.62 -31.32 3.68
C ASP A 437 3.34 -30.39 2.49
N GLY A 438 2.24 -29.63 2.69
CA GLY A 438 1.89 -28.30 2.20
C GLY A 438 2.50 -27.74 0.90
N ALA A 439 1.63 -27.54 -0.08
CA ALA A 439 1.80 -26.52 -1.10
C ALA A 439 1.83 -25.12 -0.44
N ALA A 440 3.04 -24.57 -0.26
CA ALA A 440 3.23 -23.14 -0.05
C ALA A 440 3.14 -22.46 -1.43
N GLY A 441 2.18 -21.55 -1.57
CA GLY A 441 2.04 -20.70 -2.75
C GLY A 441 3.36 -19.99 -3.05
N ALA A 442 3.71 -19.93 -4.32
CA ALA A 442 4.80 -19.12 -4.82
C ALA A 442 4.59 -17.68 -4.32
N GLY A 443 5.41 -17.26 -3.36
CA GLY A 443 5.45 -15.87 -2.91
C GLY A 443 5.84 -14.99 -4.10
N GLU A 444 5.11 -13.90 -4.27
CA GLU A 444 5.45 -12.87 -5.25
C GLU A 444 6.91 -12.44 -5.08
N PRO A 445 7.66 -12.25 -6.18
CA PRO A 445 9.08 -11.95 -6.09
C PRO A 445 9.33 -10.62 -5.38
N ALA A 446 10.29 -10.62 -4.46
CA ALA A 446 10.55 -9.57 -3.46
C ALA A 446 10.75 -8.14 -4.02
N TRP A 447 11.01 -7.98 -5.32
CA TRP A 447 11.17 -6.68 -5.98
C TRP A 447 9.84 -5.97 -6.31
N LEU A 448 8.71 -6.67 -6.25
CA LEU A 448 7.38 -6.07 -6.43
C LEU A 448 7.01 -5.14 -5.25
N ASN A 449 7.67 -5.34 -4.11
CA ASN A 449 7.41 -4.73 -2.81
C ASN A 449 8.25 -3.46 -2.50
N ASP A 450 9.08 -2.99 -3.43
CA ASP A 450 10.03 -1.89 -3.17
C ASP A 450 9.36 -0.50 -2.92
N ASP A 451 8.03 -0.40 -2.94
CA ASP A 451 7.26 0.82 -2.63
C ASP A 451 6.58 0.81 -1.25
N LEU A 452 6.79 -0.22 -0.42
CA LEU A 452 5.98 -0.46 0.78
C LEU A 452 6.12 0.56 1.92
N PHE A 453 7.06 1.51 1.83
CA PHE A 453 7.26 2.56 2.84
C PHE A 453 7.75 3.85 2.18
N ALA A 454 6.83 4.59 1.55
CA ALA A 454 6.97 6.02 1.35
C ALA A 454 5.74 6.71 1.97
N ALA A 455 5.76 6.81 3.29
CA ALA A 455 4.96 7.71 4.11
C ALA A 455 5.92 8.43 5.06
#